data_AF-A0A410RSR0-F1
#
_entry.id   AF-A0A410RSR0-F1
#
_cell.length_a   1.000
_cell.length_b   1.000
_cell.length_c   1.000
_cell.angle_alpha   90.00
_cell.angle_beta   90.00
_cell.angle_gamma   90.00
#
_symmetry.space_group_name_H-M   'P 1'
#
loop_
_entity.id
_entity.type
_entity.pdbx_description
1 polymer ?
#
loop_
_entity_poly.entity_id
_entity_poly.type
_entity_poly.pdbx_seq_one_letter_code
_entity_poly.pdbx_strand_id
1 'polypeptide(L)'
;MSRNTQWKVAGFGVSALVLVAALVLANGTPKVHEPLSLEASDRDEYAQQALAALRAADPAGELRYDPEQFLIQRYTPDGGLGMSLFLANFYREYQDTPPERRGEVLARLGRAGVLPEAAATYEQARPLLLLVVRARDTFEAFSQQAGESAPVSWRPVGEVLAEALVQDTPDAMRYVPTEELARWGITYEQARADAMTNLRRLEATPLRHLTLGVCAIFTNDSYGASRLLLDEVVRGCEVKGDPVVVVPNRDTVLITGADDATGLLTLAEAALEGVQAPRPVDGSALRLTADGWKPFLPSPKSPARSILEKLAFTSRVRGYQDQTERLRKQQEQEHGEVFVASLIPAKDDRGRFFGQTVWSNEGESLLPRADVILFVDAALGPDAPPVAAVRWDLVVRDAGTLLMPELGVYPERYRVTGFPSKEQLQRWKADPTAMDVP
;
A
#
# COMPACT_ATOMS: atom_id res chain seq x y z
N MET A 1 -25.69 -49.19 7.56
CA MET A 1 -26.68 -49.25 6.47
C MET A 1 -27.45 -47.93 6.51
N SER A 2 -27.10 -46.92 5.69
CA SER A 2 -27.62 -46.69 4.31
C SER A 2 -29.13 -46.41 4.35
N ARG A 3 -29.73 -45.27 3.95
CA ARG A 3 -29.52 -44.28 2.86
C ARG A 3 -30.25 -42.97 3.28
N ASN A 4 -29.70 -41.78 3.06
CA ASN A 4 -29.63 -40.99 1.82
C ASN A 4 -30.98 -40.33 1.41
N THR A 5 -30.92 -38.99 1.17
CA THR A 5 -31.54 -38.26 0.04
C THR A 5 -32.47 -37.06 0.36
N GLN A 6 -31.92 -35.87 0.06
CA GLN A 6 -32.46 -34.68 -0.65
C GLN A 6 -33.51 -33.73 -0.05
N TRP A 7 -33.01 -32.49 0.12
CA TRP A 7 -33.53 -31.19 -0.32
C TRP A 7 -34.95 -31.09 -0.90
N LYS A 8 -35.72 -30.11 -0.40
CA LYS A 8 -36.49 -29.16 -1.21
C LYS A 8 -36.46 -27.75 -0.59
N VAL A 9 -35.90 -26.83 -1.36
CA VAL A 9 -36.02 -25.37 -1.28
C VAL A 9 -37.33 -24.95 -1.96
N ALA A 10 -38.07 -24.00 -1.39
CA ALA A 10 -38.71 -22.85 -2.07
C ALA A 10 -39.84 -22.24 -1.22
N GLY A 11 -39.84 -20.91 -1.07
CA GLY A 11 -40.99 -20.15 -0.57
C GLY A 11 -40.67 -18.75 -0.06
N PHE A 12 -40.49 -17.81 -0.99
CA PHE A 12 -40.19 -16.38 -0.82
C PHE A 12 -41.14 -15.58 0.10
N GLY A 13 -40.63 -14.50 0.71
CA GLY A 13 -41.46 -13.47 1.39
C GLY A 13 -40.73 -12.33 2.13
N VAL A 14 -39.86 -11.59 1.43
CA VAL A 14 -39.36 -10.20 1.60
C VAL A 14 -39.65 -9.42 2.92
N SER A 15 -38.60 -8.94 3.63
CA SER A 15 -38.24 -7.50 3.77
C SER A 15 -37.14 -7.21 4.81
N ALA A 16 -36.14 -6.44 4.37
CA ALA A 16 -35.15 -5.66 5.14
C ALA A 16 -34.02 -6.40 5.88
N LEU A 17 -32.83 -6.55 5.25
CA LEU A 17 -31.53 -6.45 5.93
C LEU A 17 -30.35 -6.35 4.93
N VAL A 18 -29.33 -5.63 5.37
CA VAL A 18 -28.14 -5.10 4.71
C VAL A 18 -27.44 -6.10 3.78
N LEU A 19 -27.35 -5.77 2.48
CA LEU A 19 -26.56 -6.51 1.50
C LEU A 19 -25.14 -5.90 1.43
N VAL A 20 -24.13 -6.64 1.91
CA VAL A 20 -22.74 -6.43 1.50
C VAL A 20 -22.62 -6.93 0.06
N ALA A 21 -22.82 -6.04 -0.90
CA ALA A 21 -22.55 -6.31 -2.30
C ALA A 21 -21.09 -5.98 -2.62
N ALA A 22 -20.26 -7.02 -2.79
CA ALA A 22 -19.04 -6.91 -3.55
C ALA A 22 -19.41 -6.57 -5.00
N LEU A 23 -19.27 -5.30 -5.39
CA LEU A 23 -19.54 -4.85 -6.74
C LEU A 23 -18.33 -5.22 -7.63
N VAL A 24 -18.37 -6.42 -8.20
CA VAL A 24 -17.59 -6.74 -9.40
C VAL A 24 -18.24 -6.00 -10.56
N LEU A 25 -17.60 -4.94 -11.06
CA LEU A 25 -18.01 -4.27 -12.28
C LEU A 25 -17.65 -5.15 -13.48
N ALA A 26 -18.57 -6.03 -13.86
CA ALA A 26 -18.58 -6.67 -15.17
C ALA A 26 -19.16 -5.69 -16.21
N ASN A 27 -18.32 -4.84 -16.78
CA ASN A 27 -18.60 -4.18 -18.07
C ASN A 27 -17.77 -4.87 -19.14
N GLY A 28 -18.28 -6.02 -19.61
CA GLY A 28 -17.80 -6.68 -20.81
C GLY A 28 -18.32 -5.98 -22.06
N THR A 29 -17.67 -4.91 -22.48
CA THR A 29 -17.54 -4.64 -23.92
C THR A 29 -16.45 -5.59 -24.44
N PRO A 30 -16.66 -6.33 -25.53
CA PRO A 30 -15.61 -7.18 -26.08
C PRO A 30 -14.44 -6.26 -26.45
N LYS A 31 -13.35 -6.32 -25.68
CA LYS A 31 -12.05 -5.86 -26.16
C LYS A 31 -11.82 -6.66 -27.42
N VAL A 32 -11.89 -5.99 -28.56
CA VAL A 32 -11.29 -6.51 -29.79
C VAL A 32 -9.88 -6.90 -29.39
N HIS A 33 -9.60 -8.21 -29.40
CA HIS A 33 -8.25 -8.71 -29.22
C HIS A 33 -7.44 -8.14 -30.38
N GLU A 34 -6.78 -7.01 -30.12
CA GLU A 34 -5.61 -6.61 -30.88
C GLU A 34 -4.66 -7.81 -30.80
N PRO A 35 -4.17 -8.33 -31.94
CA PRO A 35 -3.24 -9.45 -31.90
C PRO A 35 -2.07 -9.03 -31.02
N LEU A 36 -1.82 -9.79 -29.96
CA LEU A 36 -0.60 -9.67 -29.14
C LEU A 36 0.57 -9.53 -30.12
N SER A 37 1.28 -8.39 -30.06
CA SER A 37 2.44 -8.19 -30.91
C SER A 37 3.41 -9.34 -30.66
N LEU A 38 4.10 -9.81 -31.71
CA LEU A 38 5.09 -10.89 -31.58
C LEU A 38 6.11 -10.60 -30.47
N GLU A 39 6.47 -9.33 -30.28
CA GLU A 39 7.35 -8.88 -29.19
C GLU A 39 6.78 -9.10 -27.78
N ALA A 40 5.47 -8.95 -27.58
CA ALA A 40 4.82 -9.23 -26.29
C ALA A 40 4.83 -10.74 -25.99
N SER A 41 4.58 -11.57 -27.01
CA SER A 41 4.63 -13.04 -26.90
C SER A 41 6.03 -13.53 -26.53
N ASP A 42 7.07 -13.01 -27.20
CA ASP A 42 8.46 -13.42 -26.94
C ASP A 42 8.95 -13.01 -25.55
N ARG A 43 8.50 -11.85 -25.05
CA ARG A 43 8.81 -11.36 -23.69
C ARG A 43 8.16 -12.23 -22.62
N ASP A 44 6.90 -12.61 -22.82
CA ASP A 44 6.19 -13.46 -21.85
C ASP A 44 6.75 -14.88 -21.80
N GLU A 45 7.11 -15.45 -22.96
CA GLU A 45 7.81 -16.74 -23.02
C GLU A 45 9.15 -16.70 -22.28
N TYR A 46 9.91 -15.62 -22.46
CA TYR A 46 11.15 -15.43 -21.72
C TYR A 46 10.90 -15.28 -20.21
N ALA A 47 9.88 -14.53 -19.80
CA ALA A 47 9.53 -14.35 -18.40
C ALA A 47 9.18 -15.68 -17.71
N GLN A 48 8.52 -16.62 -18.40
CA GLN A 48 8.28 -17.96 -17.87
C GLN A 48 9.58 -18.74 -17.66
N GLN A 49 10.54 -18.64 -18.58
CA GLN A 49 11.86 -19.26 -18.42
C GLN A 49 12.65 -18.64 -17.26
N ALA A 50 12.57 -17.31 -17.11
CA ALA A 50 13.16 -16.60 -15.98
C ALA A 50 12.54 -17.04 -14.64
N LEU A 51 11.20 -17.14 -14.55
CA LEU A 51 10.51 -17.67 -13.37
C LEU A 51 10.95 -19.10 -13.03
N ALA A 52 11.10 -19.96 -14.03
CA ALA A 52 11.58 -21.32 -13.83
C ALA A 52 13.03 -21.34 -13.31
N ALA A 53 13.91 -20.51 -13.87
CA ALA A 53 15.29 -20.39 -13.42
C ALA A 53 15.40 -19.87 -11.98
N LEU A 54 14.57 -18.90 -11.60
CA LEU A 54 14.51 -18.38 -10.24
C LEU A 54 14.04 -19.43 -9.24
N ARG A 55 12.95 -20.14 -9.55
CA ARG A 55 12.43 -21.23 -8.71
C ARG A 55 13.43 -22.39 -8.57
N ALA A 56 14.23 -22.63 -9.61
CA ALA A 56 15.28 -23.66 -9.58
C ALA A 56 16.47 -23.24 -8.70
N ALA A 57 16.82 -21.95 -8.69
CA ALA A 57 17.91 -21.42 -7.86
C ALA A 57 17.49 -21.29 -6.39
N ASP A 58 16.23 -20.94 -6.14
CA ASP A 58 15.66 -20.87 -4.80
C ASP A 58 14.15 -21.18 -4.84
N PRO A 59 13.75 -22.36 -4.33
CA PRO A 59 12.34 -22.75 -4.30
C PRO A 59 11.49 -21.91 -3.34
N ALA A 60 12.11 -21.15 -2.43
CA ALA A 60 11.42 -20.41 -1.39
C ALA A 60 11.05 -18.97 -1.83
N GLY A 61 9.91 -18.47 -1.37
CA GLY A 61 9.46 -17.11 -1.64
C GLY A 61 8.51 -17.00 -2.83
N GLU A 62 7.60 -16.04 -2.76
CA GLU A 62 6.61 -15.81 -3.80
C GLU A 62 7.22 -14.94 -4.91
N LEU A 63 7.11 -15.39 -6.15
CA LEU A 63 7.58 -14.65 -7.33
C LEU A 63 6.36 -14.15 -8.11
N ARG A 64 6.29 -12.84 -8.36
CA ARG A 64 5.26 -12.23 -9.21
C ARG A 64 5.91 -11.56 -10.42
N TYR A 65 5.51 -11.99 -11.61
CA TYR A 65 5.93 -11.35 -12.86
C TYR A 65 5.02 -10.17 -13.15
N ASP A 66 5.63 -9.04 -13.52
CA ASP A 66 4.93 -7.86 -14.00
C ASP A 66 5.28 -7.62 -15.48
N PRO A 67 4.33 -7.85 -16.40
CA PRO A 67 4.56 -7.73 -17.84
C PRO A 67 4.75 -6.28 -18.30
N GLU A 68 4.13 -5.31 -17.63
CA GLU A 68 4.18 -3.90 -18.01
C GLU A 68 5.58 -3.30 -17.82
N GLN A 69 6.19 -3.52 -16.64
CA GLN A 69 7.57 -3.06 -16.37
C GLN A 69 8.64 -4.09 -16.74
N PHE A 70 8.24 -5.27 -17.21
CA PHE A 70 9.15 -6.36 -17.55
C PHE A 70 10.09 -6.75 -16.40
N LEU A 71 9.53 -7.05 -15.24
CA LEU A 71 10.30 -7.40 -14.05
C LEU A 71 9.67 -8.55 -13.28
N ILE A 72 10.48 -9.21 -12.45
CA ILE A 72 10.00 -10.20 -11.47
C ILE A 72 10.23 -9.64 -10.08
N GLN A 73 9.16 -9.58 -9.30
CA GLN A 73 9.20 -9.24 -7.89
C GLN A 73 9.32 -10.49 -7.06
N ARG A 74 10.28 -10.49 -6.15
CA ARG A 74 10.44 -11.53 -5.15
C ARG A 74 9.95 -11.01 -3.80
N TYR A 75 8.96 -11.71 -3.26
CA TYR A 75 8.44 -11.46 -1.94
C TYR A 75 9.08 -12.42 -0.94
N THR A 76 9.43 -11.91 0.23
CA THR A 76 9.87 -12.71 1.36
C THR A 76 8.71 -13.61 1.84
N PRO A 77 8.97 -14.75 2.52
CA PRO A 77 7.92 -15.71 2.93
C PRO A 77 6.78 -15.11 3.77
N ASP A 78 7.07 -13.97 4.37
CA ASP A 78 6.21 -13.15 5.19
C ASP A 78 5.32 -12.20 4.34
N GLY A 79 5.62 -11.96 3.07
CA GLY A 79 4.79 -11.22 2.12
C GLY A 79 5.28 -9.80 1.80
N GLY A 80 6.43 -9.40 2.34
CA GLY A 80 7.09 -8.16 1.96
C GLY A 80 7.82 -8.26 0.61
N LEU A 81 7.92 -7.16 -0.15
CA LEU A 81 8.76 -7.11 -1.37
C LEU A 81 10.27 -7.10 -1.02
N GLY A 82 10.98 -8.22 -1.15
CA GLY A 82 12.41 -8.31 -0.85
C GLY A 82 13.31 -7.77 -1.97
N MET A 83 12.93 -8.00 -3.23
CA MET A 83 13.77 -7.67 -4.39
C MET A 83 12.93 -7.52 -5.66
N SER A 84 13.40 -6.68 -6.58
CA SER A 84 12.89 -6.61 -7.96
C SER A 84 14.01 -6.93 -8.94
N LEU A 85 13.76 -7.85 -9.86
CA LEU A 85 14.68 -8.28 -10.93
C LEU A 85 14.21 -7.71 -12.27
N PHE A 86 15.05 -6.92 -12.92
CA PHE A 86 14.72 -6.30 -14.20
C PHE A 86 15.01 -7.27 -15.36
N LEU A 87 13.97 -7.73 -16.06
CA LEU A 87 14.14 -8.72 -17.13
C LEU A 87 14.69 -8.11 -18.42
N ALA A 88 14.57 -6.80 -18.62
CA ALA A 88 14.98 -6.14 -19.87
C ALA A 88 16.44 -6.40 -20.25
N ASN A 89 17.35 -6.35 -19.26
CA ASN A 89 18.78 -6.55 -19.50
C ASN A 89 19.10 -8.03 -19.77
N PHE A 90 18.55 -8.94 -18.96
CA PHE A 90 18.74 -10.37 -19.20
C PHE A 90 18.08 -10.84 -20.49
N TYR A 91 16.95 -10.27 -20.89
CA TYR A 91 16.27 -10.59 -22.13
C TYR A 91 17.07 -10.14 -23.35
N ARG A 92 17.59 -8.91 -23.34
CA ARG A 92 18.45 -8.42 -24.42
C ARG A 92 19.67 -9.32 -24.57
N GLU A 93 20.34 -9.65 -23.47
CA GLU A 93 21.47 -10.57 -23.53
C GLU A 93 21.05 -11.97 -24.00
N TYR A 94 19.90 -12.48 -23.55
CA TYR A 94 19.37 -13.77 -23.99
C TYR A 94 19.10 -13.79 -25.50
N GLN A 95 18.58 -12.69 -26.07
CA GLN A 95 18.38 -12.53 -27.51
C GLN A 95 19.70 -12.51 -28.27
N ASP A 96 20.69 -11.77 -27.77
CA ASP A 96 22.03 -11.63 -28.37
C ASP A 96 22.90 -12.89 -28.19
N THR A 97 22.51 -13.80 -27.28
CA THR A 97 23.24 -15.04 -26.99
C THR A 97 22.79 -16.18 -27.91
N PRO A 98 23.72 -16.94 -28.52
CA PRO A 98 23.40 -18.13 -29.31
C PRO A 98 22.55 -19.14 -28.52
N PRO A 99 21.60 -19.85 -29.17
CA PRO A 99 20.66 -20.73 -28.49
C PRO A 99 21.29 -21.73 -27.52
N GLU A 100 22.49 -22.24 -27.82
CA GLU A 100 23.19 -23.25 -27.02
C GLU A 100 23.72 -22.69 -25.69
N ARG A 101 23.92 -21.36 -25.60
CA ARG A 101 24.50 -20.68 -24.43
C ARG A 101 23.48 -19.89 -23.62
N ARG A 102 22.24 -19.80 -24.08
CA ARG A 102 21.14 -19.09 -23.40
C ARG A 102 20.86 -19.61 -21.98
N GLY A 103 21.16 -20.88 -21.72
CA GLY A 103 21.10 -21.46 -20.37
C GLY A 103 22.04 -20.76 -19.37
N GLU A 104 23.16 -20.19 -19.82
CA GLU A 104 24.08 -19.43 -18.96
C GLU A 104 23.45 -18.12 -18.47
N VAL A 105 22.70 -17.43 -19.33
CA VAL A 105 21.98 -16.19 -19.01
C VAL A 105 20.90 -16.46 -17.97
N LEU A 106 20.10 -17.51 -18.18
CA LEU A 106 19.07 -17.95 -17.21
C LEU A 106 19.68 -18.39 -15.88
N ALA A 107 20.82 -19.09 -15.91
CA ALA A 107 21.53 -19.47 -14.68
C ALA A 107 22.07 -18.25 -13.92
N ARG A 108 22.54 -17.20 -14.64
CA ARG A 108 22.94 -15.94 -14.00
C ARG A 108 21.74 -15.21 -13.41
N LEU A 109 20.61 -15.17 -14.11
CA LEU A 109 19.36 -14.63 -13.59
C LEU A 109 18.92 -15.35 -12.32
N GLY A 110 18.99 -16.69 -12.31
CA GLY A 110 18.73 -17.50 -11.12
C GLY A 110 19.61 -17.09 -9.93
N ARG A 111 20.92 -16.93 -10.15
CA ARG A 111 21.86 -16.44 -9.13
C ARG A 111 21.59 -15.01 -8.67
N ALA A 112 21.20 -14.12 -9.58
CA ALA A 112 20.85 -12.74 -9.26
C ALA A 112 19.56 -12.64 -8.43
N GLY A 113 18.64 -13.60 -8.59
CA GLY A 113 17.39 -13.64 -7.84
C GLY A 113 17.42 -14.43 -6.53
N VAL A 114 18.50 -15.15 -6.26
CA VAL A 114 18.95 -15.44 -4.90
C VAL A 114 19.54 -14.14 -4.38
N LEU A 115 19.21 -13.69 -3.16
CA LEU A 115 19.78 -12.48 -2.53
C LEU A 115 21.30 -12.40 -2.86
N PRO A 116 21.75 -11.54 -3.79
CA PRO A 116 23.14 -11.53 -4.23
C PRO A 116 24.06 -11.16 -3.08
N GLU A 117 25.35 -11.53 -3.15
CA GLU A 117 26.36 -11.01 -2.24
C GLU A 117 26.28 -9.48 -2.23
N ALA A 118 25.83 -8.94 -1.10
CA ALA A 118 25.76 -7.53 -0.90
C ALA A 118 27.16 -6.93 -1.10
N ALA A 119 27.25 -5.74 -1.71
CA ALA A 119 28.52 -5.09 -2.03
C ALA A 119 29.49 -5.21 -0.84
N ALA A 120 30.65 -5.82 -1.05
CA ALA A 120 31.52 -6.24 0.06
C ALA A 120 31.96 -5.03 0.92
N THR A 121 32.08 -3.85 0.31
CA THR A 121 32.46 -2.60 0.99
C THR A 121 31.49 -1.47 0.68
N TYR A 122 31.50 -0.44 1.53
CA TYR A 122 30.74 0.78 1.28
C TYR A 122 31.12 1.47 -0.03
N GLU A 123 32.42 1.49 -0.37
CA GLU A 123 32.91 2.14 -1.59
C GLU A 123 32.26 1.58 -2.86
N GLN A 124 32.04 0.26 -2.88
CA GLN A 124 31.31 -0.42 -3.96
C GLN A 124 29.81 -0.15 -3.92
N ALA A 125 29.22 -0.07 -2.73
CA ALA A 125 27.79 0.19 -2.54
C ALA A 125 27.40 1.63 -2.90
N ARG A 126 28.22 2.59 -2.49
CA ARG A 126 27.96 4.03 -2.52
C ARG A 126 27.42 4.56 -3.85
N PRO A 127 27.99 4.24 -5.04
CA PRO A 127 27.45 4.74 -6.31
C PRO A 127 26.12 4.11 -6.72
N LEU A 128 25.75 2.98 -6.10
CA LEU A 128 24.53 2.22 -6.38
C LEU A 128 23.39 2.55 -5.41
N LEU A 129 23.67 3.31 -4.35
CA LEU A 129 22.65 3.67 -3.37
C LEU A 129 21.64 4.66 -3.97
N LEU A 130 20.36 4.36 -3.84
CA LEU A 130 19.24 5.24 -4.17
C LEU A 130 18.19 5.21 -3.05
N LEU A 131 17.27 6.17 -3.10
CA LEU A 131 16.10 6.21 -2.23
C LEU A 131 14.84 5.86 -3.02
N VAL A 132 14.02 4.98 -2.44
CA VAL A 132 12.67 4.71 -2.93
C VAL A 132 11.65 5.31 -1.98
N VAL A 133 10.62 5.96 -2.52
CA VAL A 133 9.44 6.40 -1.75
C VAL A 133 8.27 5.46 -2.03
N ARG A 134 7.66 4.92 -0.98
CA ARG A 134 6.47 4.05 -1.03
C ARG A 134 5.48 4.46 0.06
N ALA A 135 4.32 3.81 0.07
CA ALA A 135 3.39 3.89 1.18
C ALA A 135 4.08 3.37 2.45
N ARG A 136 3.83 4.04 3.58
CA ARG A 136 4.49 3.73 4.86
C ARG A 136 4.17 2.32 5.35
N ASP A 137 2.93 1.88 5.15
CA ASP A 137 2.45 0.55 5.53
C ASP A 137 3.27 -0.59 4.89
N THR A 138 3.82 -0.36 3.69
CA THR A 138 4.72 -1.30 3.01
C THR A 138 5.95 -1.60 3.88
N PHE A 139 6.52 -0.60 4.54
CA PHE A 139 7.73 -0.78 5.35
C PHE A 139 7.45 -1.24 6.77
N GLU A 140 6.32 -0.81 7.32
CA GLU A 140 5.86 -1.28 8.64
C GLU A 140 5.57 -2.79 8.61
N ALA A 141 5.08 -3.31 7.47
CA ALA A 141 4.94 -4.74 7.24
C ALA A 141 6.29 -5.48 7.34
N PHE A 142 7.35 -4.95 6.73
CA PHE A 142 8.69 -5.56 6.81
C PHE A 142 9.24 -5.62 8.22
N SER A 143 9.11 -4.55 8.99
CA SER A 143 9.66 -4.46 10.35
C SER A 143 8.98 -5.43 11.32
N GLN A 144 7.68 -5.70 11.16
CA GLN A 144 6.95 -6.62 12.04
C GLN A 144 7.30 -8.09 11.83
N GLN A 145 7.81 -8.45 10.65
CA GLN A 145 7.99 -9.84 10.25
C GLN A 145 9.39 -10.38 10.52
N ALA A 146 10.38 -9.50 10.64
CA ALA A 146 11.77 -9.88 10.76
C ALA A 146 12.35 -9.76 12.20
N GLY A 147 11.53 -9.43 13.20
CA GLY A 147 11.98 -9.27 14.58
C GLY A 147 13.01 -8.14 14.74
N GLU A 148 14.12 -8.39 15.46
CA GLU A 148 15.18 -7.40 15.70
C GLU A 148 15.98 -7.00 14.42
N SER A 149 15.83 -7.73 13.31
CA SER A 149 16.60 -7.52 12.08
C SER A 149 15.70 -7.01 10.95
N ALA A 150 15.43 -5.70 10.90
CA ALA A 150 14.57 -5.15 9.85
C ALA A 150 15.23 -5.31 8.47
N PRO A 151 14.54 -5.90 7.47
CA PRO A 151 15.13 -6.24 6.17
C PRO A 151 15.37 -4.99 5.30
N VAL A 152 15.05 -3.81 5.81
CA VAL A 152 15.18 -2.53 5.15
C VAL A 152 15.39 -1.41 6.16
N SER A 153 16.31 -0.50 5.85
CA SER A 153 16.49 0.76 6.57
C SER A 153 15.59 1.82 5.94
N TRP A 154 14.64 2.35 6.71
CA TRP A 154 13.63 3.27 6.22
C TRP A 154 13.28 4.35 7.26
N ARG A 155 12.63 5.43 6.80
CA ARG A 155 12.05 6.44 7.69
C ARG A 155 10.80 7.08 7.10
N PRO A 156 9.90 7.63 7.94
CA PRO A 156 8.69 8.32 7.47
C PRO A 156 8.99 9.57 6.63
N VAL A 157 8.14 9.82 5.63
CA VAL A 157 8.04 11.05 4.86
C VAL A 157 6.62 11.58 5.04
N GLY A 158 6.44 12.40 6.07
CA GLY A 158 5.10 12.74 6.54
C GLY A 158 4.42 11.55 7.21
N GLU A 159 3.09 11.47 7.10
CA GLU A 159 2.31 10.46 7.84
C GLU A 159 2.12 9.15 7.07
N VAL A 160 1.93 9.23 5.75
CA VAL A 160 1.48 8.10 4.91
C VAL A 160 2.56 7.57 3.96
N LEU A 161 3.65 8.30 3.76
CA LEU A 161 4.77 7.87 2.92
C LEU A 161 5.99 7.55 3.77
N ALA A 162 6.90 6.79 3.20
CA ALA A 162 8.21 6.52 3.77
C ALA A 162 9.25 6.37 2.66
N GLU A 163 10.49 6.66 3.02
CA GLU A 163 11.65 6.47 2.17
C GLU A 163 12.52 5.32 2.70
N ALA A 164 13.11 4.55 1.79
CA ALA A 164 14.00 3.45 2.11
C ALA A 164 15.23 3.45 1.21
N LEU A 165 16.33 2.93 1.75
CA LEU A 165 17.57 2.72 1.00
C LEU A 165 17.46 1.47 0.13
N VAL A 166 17.86 1.62 -1.12
CA VAL A 166 18.06 0.50 -2.04
C VAL A 166 19.46 0.58 -2.64
N GLN A 167 20.02 -0.59 -2.96
CA GLN A 167 21.06 -0.72 -3.96
C GLN A 167 20.40 -1.02 -5.29
N ASP A 168 20.67 -0.17 -6.27
CA ASP A 168 20.18 -0.32 -7.63
C ASP A 168 21.32 -0.71 -8.54
N THR A 169 21.19 -1.88 -9.14
CA THR A 169 22.11 -2.42 -10.14
C THR A 169 21.38 -2.52 -11.47
N PRO A 170 22.08 -2.68 -12.60
CA PRO A 170 21.42 -2.90 -13.88
C PRO A 170 20.40 -4.07 -13.84
N ASP A 171 20.67 -5.09 -13.03
CA ASP A 171 19.90 -6.34 -13.05
C ASP A 171 18.85 -6.42 -11.94
N ALA A 172 19.04 -5.70 -10.84
CA ALA A 172 18.21 -5.81 -9.66
C ALA A 172 18.19 -4.55 -8.78
N MET A 173 17.05 -4.34 -8.13
CA MET A 173 16.88 -3.39 -7.03
C MET A 173 16.69 -4.16 -5.73
N ARG A 174 17.55 -3.89 -4.73
CA ARG A 174 17.57 -4.58 -3.43
C ARG A 174 17.49 -3.59 -2.28
N TYR A 175 16.64 -3.85 -1.30
CA TYR A 175 16.61 -3.05 -0.07
C TYR A 175 17.89 -3.23 0.75
N VAL A 176 18.31 -2.14 1.42
CA VAL A 176 19.50 -2.13 2.29
C VAL A 176 19.04 -2.26 3.75
N PRO A 177 19.25 -3.41 4.40
CA PRO A 177 18.89 -3.61 5.80
C PRO A 177 19.89 -2.90 6.74
N THR A 178 19.54 -2.79 8.03
CA THR A 178 20.35 -2.01 9.00
C THR A 178 21.70 -2.67 9.27
N GLU A 179 21.75 -4.00 9.27
CA GLU A 179 22.94 -4.83 9.46
C GLU A 179 23.96 -4.58 8.36
N GLU A 180 23.50 -4.29 7.15
CA GLU A 180 24.35 -4.01 6.00
C GLU A 180 25.06 -2.66 6.16
N LEU A 181 24.35 -1.64 6.68
CA LEU A 181 24.97 -0.36 7.04
C LEU A 181 26.01 -0.53 8.16
N ALA A 182 25.69 -1.34 9.18
CA ALA A 182 26.61 -1.66 10.27
C ALA A 182 27.85 -2.38 9.75
N ARG A 183 27.69 -3.33 8.83
CA ARG A 183 28.79 -4.06 8.17
C ARG A 183 29.71 -3.13 7.38
N TRP A 184 29.14 -2.12 6.74
CA TRP A 184 29.89 -1.07 6.04
C TRP A 184 30.51 -0.02 6.98
N GLY A 185 30.14 -0.01 8.26
CA GLY A 185 30.64 0.94 9.25
C GLY A 185 30.13 2.36 9.04
N ILE A 186 28.94 2.52 8.46
CA ILE A 186 28.32 3.82 8.18
C ILE A 186 26.97 3.98 8.87
N THR A 187 26.54 5.23 8.99
CA THR A 187 25.19 5.57 9.48
C THR A 187 24.18 5.61 8.34
N TYR A 188 22.89 5.49 8.70
CA TYR A 188 21.78 5.68 7.75
C TYR A 188 21.85 7.06 7.08
N GLU A 189 22.16 8.10 7.84
CA GLU A 189 22.22 9.49 7.40
C GLU A 189 23.30 9.70 6.34
N GLN A 190 24.46 9.07 6.51
CA GLN A 190 25.55 9.08 5.52
C GLN A 190 25.11 8.40 4.22
N ALA A 191 24.58 7.18 4.32
CA ALA A 191 24.08 6.42 3.16
C ALA A 191 22.97 7.19 2.43
N ARG A 192 22.07 7.82 3.18
CA ARG A 192 20.98 8.66 2.66
C ARG A 192 21.50 9.88 1.91
N ALA A 193 22.52 10.56 2.43
CA ALA A 193 23.10 11.73 1.76
C ALA A 193 23.70 11.37 0.40
N ASP A 194 24.43 10.25 0.34
CA ASP A 194 24.97 9.73 -0.92
C ASP A 194 23.86 9.26 -1.86
N ALA A 195 22.84 8.55 -1.35
CA ALA A 195 21.67 8.13 -2.13
C ALA A 195 20.88 9.31 -2.71
N MET A 196 20.74 10.40 -1.97
CA MET A 196 20.12 11.64 -2.45
C MET A 196 20.95 12.29 -3.57
N THR A 197 22.28 12.23 -3.45
CA THR A 197 23.20 12.72 -4.48
C THR A 197 23.07 11.91 -5.76
N ASN A 198 22.98 10.58 -5.64
CA ASN A 198 22.76 9.70 -6.78
C ASN A 198 21.37 9.91 -7.40
N LEU A 199 20.33 10.11 -6.58
CA LEU A 199 18.98 10.39 -7.06
C LEU A 199 18.93 11.66 -7.93
N ARG A 200 19.68 12.71 -7.56
CA ARG A 200 19.83 13.94 -8.37
C ARG A 200 20.56 13.72 -9.70
N ARG A 201 21.38 12.68 -9.80
CA ARG A 201 22.13 12.33 -11.02
C ARG A 201 21.33 11.46 -11.97
N LEU A 202 20.19 10.90 -11.53
CA LEU A 202 19.26 10.26 -12.46
C LEU A 202 18.85 11.26 -13.53
N GLU A 203 18.44 10.75 -14.68
CA GLU A 203 18.02 11.58 -15.80
C GLU A 203 16.94 12.57 -15.34
N ALA A 204 17.19 13.84 -15.60
CA ALA A 204 16.31 14.92 -15.20
C ALA A 204 14.96 14.74 -15.89
N THR A 205 13.93 14.40 -15.12
CA THR A 205 12.58 14.26 -15.63
C THR A 205 11.90 15.63 -15.62
N PRO A 206 11.47 16.17 -16.78
CA PRO A 206 10.86 17.49 -16.82
C PRO A 206 9.51 17.49 -16.09
N LEU A 207 9.27 18.53 -15.30
CA LEU A 207 7.94 18.84 -14.79
C LEU A 207 7.01 19.16 -15.96
N ARG A 208 5.93 18.40 -16.10
CA ARG A 208 4.89 18.64 -17.10
C ARG A 208 3.79 19.47 -16.48
N HIS A 209 3.45 20.59 -17.09
CA HIS A 209 2.28 21.36 -16.69
C HIS A 209 1.00 20.67 -17.18
N LEU A 210 0.11 20.29 -16.26
CA LEU A 210 -1.24 19.83 -16.61
C LEU A 210 -2.14 21.05 -16.89
N THR A 211 -1.96 22.11 -16.11
CA THR A 211 -2.54 23.44 -16.30
C THR A 211 -1.69 24.46 -15.54
N LEU A 212 -2.05 25.74 -15.60
CA LEU A 212 -1.38 26.78 -14.80
C LEU A 212 -1.51 26.44 -13.30
N GLY A 213 -0.39 26.41 -12.58
CA GLY A 213 -0.38 26.07 -11.15
C GLY A 213 -0.44 24.57 -10.82
N VAL A 214 -0.42 23.68 -11.83
CA VAL A 214 -0.41 22.23 -11.64
C VAL A 214 0.68 21.57 -12.48
N CYS A 215 1.57 20.85 -11.83
CA CYS A 215 2.62 20.09 -12.47
C CYS A 215 2.51 18.60 -12.15
N ALA A 216 3.08 17.79 -13.03
CA ALA A 216 3.18 16.36 -12.87
C ALA A 216 4.56 15.86 -13.32
N ILE A 217 5.05 14.84 -12.62
CA ILE A 217 6.16 14.02 -13.05
C ILE A 217 5.57 12.67 -13.43
N PHE A 218 5.97 12.18 -14.60
CA PHE A 218 5.69 10.82 -15.04
C PHE A 218 7.00 10.15 -15.38
N THR A 219 7.27 9.01 -14.75
CA THR A 219 8.46 8.19 -15.00
C THR A 219 8.05 6.81 -15.47
N ASN A 220 9.04 6.05 -15.94
CA ASN A 220 8.95 4.59 -16.09
C ASN A 220 10.16 3.91 -15.42
N ASP A 221 10.94 4.69 -14.66
CA ASP A 221 12.17 4.26 -14.01
C ASP A 221 11.93 3.85 -12.56
N SER A 222 10.67 3.81 -12.10
CA SER A 222 10.33 3.32 -10.78
C SER A 222 10.78 4.21 -9.60
N TYR A 223 11.25 5.43 -9.89
CA TYR A 223 11.70 6.46 -8.95
C TYR A 223 10.89 7.76 -9.07
N GLY A 224 9.72 7.75 -9.73
CA GLY A 224 8.82 8.91 -9.83
C GLY A 224 8.50 9.48 -8.45
N ALA A 225 7.95 8.64 -7.56
CA ALA A 225 7.67 8.97 -6.18
C ALA A 225 8.91 9.48 -5.41
N SER A 226 10.10 8.95 -5.71
CA SER A 226 11.36 9.35 -5.05
C SER A 226 11.74 10.80 -5.33
N ARG A 227 11.34 11.33 -6.49
CA ARG A 227 11.62 12.74 -6.86
C ARG A 227 10.89 13.74 -5.96
N LEU A 228 9.90 13.31 -5.19
CA LEU A 228 9.31 14.10 -4.09
C LEU A 228 10.35 14.55 -3.06
N LEU A 229 11.45 13.80 -2.89
CA LEU A 229 12.50 14.12 -1.92
C LEU A 229 13.43 15.25 -2.38
N LEU A 230 13.32 15.69 -3.63
CA LEU A 230 14.16 16.73 -4.23
C LEU A 230 13.45 18.09 -4.16
N ASP A 231 13.99 19.00 -3.36
CA ASP A 231 13.42 20.35 -3.20
C ASP A 231 13.31 21.09 -4.53
N GLU A 232 14.31 20.95 -5.40
CA GLU A 232 14.33 21.56 -6.74
C GLU A 232 13.19 21.06 -7.65
N VAL A 233 12.71 19.83 -7.42
CA VAL A 233 11.57 19.26 -8.14
C VAL A 233 10.27 19.82 -7.57
N VAL A 234 10.11 19.77 -6.24
CA VAL A 234 8.88 20.25 -5.58
C VAL A 234 8.68 21.75 -5.79
N ARG A 235 9.75 22.52 -5.68
CA ARG A 235 9.75 23.99 -5.85
C ARG A 235 9.90 24.44 -7.30
N GLY A 236 10.21 23.52 -8.21
CA GLY A 236 10.25 23.79 -9.64
C GLY A 236 8.85 24.02 -10.24
N CYS A 237 7.79 23.58 -9.56
CA CYS A 237 6.41 23.90 -9.94
C CYS A 237 6.00 25.25 -9.33
N GLU A 238 5.69 26.22 -10.18
CA GLU A 238 5.13 27.49 -9.73
C GLU A 238 3.68 27.29 -9.25
N VAL A 239 3.46 27.42 -7.94
CA VAL A 239 2.18 27.15 -7.29
C VAL A 239 1.72 28.33 -6.44
N LYS A 240 0.42 28.39 -6.14
CA LYS A 240 -0.18 29.41 -5.27
C LYS A 240 -0.31 28.90 -3.83
N GLY A 241 0.43 29.53 -2.91
CA GLY A 241 0.52 29.09 -1.51
C GLY A 241 1.53 27.96 -1.33
N ASP A 242 1.36 27.17 -0.27
CA ASP A 242 2.25 26.03 0.01
C ASP A 242 2.06 24.90 -1.03
N PRO A 243 3.13 24.20 -1.44
CA PRO A 243 3.02 23.02 -2.29
C PRO A 243 2.14 21.93 -1.68
N VAL A 244 1.23 21.38 -2.48
CA VAL A 244 0.40 20.22 -2.17
C VAL A 244 0.70 19.16 -3.21
N VAL A 245 0.93 17.92 -2.74
CA VAL A 245 1.25 16.78 -3.60
C VAL A 245 0.30 15.62 -3.38
N VAL A 246 0.13 14.81 -4.42
CA VAL A 246 -0.40 13.44 -4.32
C VAL A 246 0.55 12.52 -5.08
N VAL A 247 0.86 11.36 -4.50
CA VAL A 247 1.74 10.32 -5.08
C VAL A 247 0.89 9.08 -5.32
N PRO A 248 0.05 9.08 -6.37
CA PRO A 248 -1.00 8.07 -6.50
C PRO A 248 -0.43 6.68 -6.81
N ASN A 249 0.73 6.61 -7.46
CA ASN A 249 1.48 5.40 -7.75
C ASN A 249 2.99 5.67 -7.78
N ARG A 250 3.78 4.61 -8.00
CA ARG A 250 5.26 4.65 -7.97
C ARG A 250 5.89 5.63 -8.96
N ASP A 251 5.23 5.87 -10.08
CA ASP A 251 5.77 6.54 -11.26
C ASP A 251 5.20 7.95 -11.49
N THR A 252 4.26 8.38 -10.64
CA THR A 252 3.57 9.66 -10.77
C THR A 252 3.69 10.49 -9.49
N VAL A 253 4.08 11.75 -9.64
CA VAL A 253 3.95 12.78 -8.60
C VAL A 253 3.17 13.96 -9.17
N LEU A 254 2.08 14.33 -8.51
CA LEU A 254 1.24 15.47 -8.88
C LEU A 254 1.49 16.60 -7.88
N ILE A 255 1.59 17.84 -8.34
CA ILE A 255 1.95 19.01 -7.52
C ILE A 255 1.03 20.18 -7.88
N THR A 256 0.47 20.86 -6.88
CA THR A 256 -0.27 22.13 -7.02
C THR A 256 -0.10 23.00 -5.76
N GLY A 257 -0.81 24.12 -5.67
CA GLY A 257 -0.79 25.02 -4.52
C GLY A 257 -1.99 24.86 -3.59
N ALA A 258 -1.78 24.99 -2.29
CA ALA A 258 -2.84 24.90 -1.27
C ALA A 258 -3.95 25.95 -1.45
N ASP A 259 -3.64 27.09 -2.08
CA ASP A 259 -4.56 28.21 -2.31
C ASP A 259 -5.10 28.26 -3.76
N ASP A 260 -4.84 27.21 -4.55
CA ASP A 260 -5.31 27.05 -5.93
C ASP A 260 -6.51 26.09 -6.01
N ALA A 261 -7.73 26.62 -5.90
CA ALA A 261 -8.93 25.80 -5.93
C ALA A 261 -9.12 25.02 -7.24
N THR A 262 -8.74 25.62 -8.38
CA THR A 262 -8.81 24.95 -9.69
C THR A 262 -7.71 23.91 -9.79
N GLY A 263 -6.49 24.26 -9.38
CA GLY A 263 -5.35 23.35 -9.41
C GLY A 263 -5.53 22.13 -8.52
N LEU A 264 -6.11 22.30 -7.33
CA LEU A 264 -6.50 21.19 -6.44
C LEU A 264 -7.53 20.26 -7.07
N LEU A 265 -8.48 20.78 -7.84
CA LEU A 265 -9.46 19.95 -8.54
C LEU A 265 -8.79 19.14 -9.65
N THR A 266 -7.97 19.78 -10.50
CA THR A 266 -7.22 19.10 -11.56
C THR A 266 -6.29 18.03 -11.00
N LEU A 267 -5.59 18.34 -9.89
CA LEU A 267 -4.73 17.38 -9.20
C LEU A 267 -5.54 16.19 -8.67
N ALA A 268 -6.71 16.43 -8.06
CA ALA A 268 -7.56 15.37 -7.51
C ALA A 268 -8.13 14.46 -8.61
N GLU A 269 -8.52 15.02 -9.75
CA GLU A 269 -9.00 14.26 -10.92
C GLU A 269 -7.88 13.41 -11.53
N ALA A 270 -6.68 13.96 -11.73
CA ALA A 270 -5.53 13.21 -12.22
C ALA A 270 -5.11 12.10 -11.25
N ALA A 271 -5.24 12.33 -9.94
CA ALA A 271 -4.93 11.32 -8.92
C ALA A 271 -5.90 10.13 -8.96
N LEU A 272 -7.17 10.32 -9.34
CA LEU A 272 -8.15 9.21 -9.49
C LEU A 272 -7.69 8.20 -10.53
N GLU A 273 -7.17 8.66 -11.66
CA GLU A 273 -6.61 7.78 -12.69
C GLU A 273 -5.34 7.10 -12.16
N GLY A 274 -4.47 7.87 -11.51
CA GLY A 274 -3.20 7.37 -10.99
C GLY A 274 -3.34 6.25 -9.95
N VAL A 275 -4.34 6.29 -9.07
CA VAL A 275 -4.53 5.25 -8.02
C VAL A 275 -5.13 3.95 -8.57
N GLN A 276 -5.74 3.99 -9.76
CA GLN A 276 -6.22 2.79 -10.47
C GLN A 276 -5.10 2.13 -11.28
N ALA A 277 -4.01 2.86 -11.54
CA ALA A 277 -2.84 2.29 -12.19
C ALA A 277 -2.13 1.27 -11.27
N PRO A 278 -1.36 0.34 -11.84
CA PRO A 278 -0.59 -0.62 -11.05
C PRO A 278 0.35 0.06 -10.05
N ARG A 279 0.67 -0.66 -8.97
CA ARG A 279 1.58 -0.21 -7.89
C ARG A 279 1.12 1.10 -7.24
N PRO A 280 -0.10 1.13 -6.68
CA PRO A 280 -0.57 2.30 -5.96
C PRO A 280 0.38 2.61 -4.80
N VAL A 281 0.60 3.90 -4.54
CA VAL A 281 1.38 4.38 -3.40
C VAL A 281 0.40 4.91 -2.37
N ASP A 282 0.00 6.19 -2.44
CA ASP A 282 -1.00 6.74 -1.54
C ASP A 282 -1.77 7.90 -2.19
N GLY A 283 -3.09 7.88 -2.06
CA GLY A 283 -3.99 8.88 -2.63
C GLY A 283 -4.18 10.13 -1.77
N SER A 284 -3.61 10.18 -0.56
CA SER A 284 -3.76 11.32 0.34
C SER A 284 -2.99 12.53 -0.19
N ALA A 285 -3.64 13.69 -0.19
CA ALA A 285 -2.94 14.94 -0.45
C ALA A 285 -2.07 15.33 0.74
N LEU A 286 -0.83 15.73 0.47
CA LEU A 286 0.14 16.16 1.46
C LEU A 286 0.57 17.60 1.16
N ARG A 287 0.45 18.49 2.15
CA ARG A 287 0.97 19.86 2.08
C ARG A 287 2.38 19.91 2.67
N LEU A 288 3.29 20.60 2.00
CA LEU A 288 4.60 20.91 2.53
C LEU A 288 4.48 22.07 3.52
N THR A 289 4.72 21.79 4.80
CA THR A 289 4.75 22.79 5.89
C THR A 289 6.18 23.00 6.39
N ALA A 290 6.38 23.93 7.31
CA ALA A 290 7.68 24.12 7.98
C ALA A 290 8.15 22.84 8.72
N ASP A 291 7.21 22.03 9.21
CA ASP A 291 7.47 20.75 9.90
C ASP A 291 7.51 19.55 8.94
N GLY A 292 7.57 19.79 7.62
CA GLY A 292 7.55 18.77 6.58
C GLY A 292 6.16 18.47 6.02
N TRP A 293 6.01 17.30 5.41
CA TRP A 293 4.77 16.86 4.74
C TRP A 293 3.67 16.51 5.76
N LYS A 294 2.49 17.12 5.60
CA LYS A 294 1.31 16.87 6.46
C LYS A 294 0.07 16.56 5.61
N PRO A 295 -0.83 15.68 6.06
CA PRO A 295 -2.12 15.49 5.39
C PRO A 295 -2.85 16.80 5.17
N PHE A 296 -3.44 16.94 4.00
CA PHE A 296 -4.10 18.16 3.57
C PHE A 296 -5.47 17.84 2.97
N LEU A 297 -6.47 18.58 3.44
CA LEU A 297 -7.76 18.69 2.77
C LEU A 297 -8.08 20.18 2.61
N PRO A 298 -8.56 20.60 1.43
CA PRO A 298 -8.97 21.98 1.23
C PRO A 298 -10.24 22.29 2.03
N SER A 299 -10.64 23.57 2.05
CA SER A 299 -11.83 24.01 2.78
C SER A 299 -13.08 23.18 2.43
N PRO A 300 -14.06 23.04 3.34
CA PRO A 300 -15.29 22.29 3.09
C PRO A 300 -16.08 22.68 1.84
N LYS A 301 -15.88 23.90 1.32
CA LYS A 301 -16.54 24.41 0.12
C LYS A 301 -15.78 24.11 -1.18
N SER A 302 -14.57 23.55 -1.08
CA SER A 302 -13.75 23.24 -2.25
C SER A 302 -14.35 22.07 -3.04
N PRO A 303 -14.49 22.18 -4.38
CA PRO A 303 -14.97 21.07 -5.21
C PRO A 303 -14.01 19.87 -5.21
N ALA A 304 -12.73 20.10 -4.94
CA ALA A 304 -11.73 19.03 -4.86
C ALA A 304 -11.83 18.17 -3.59
N ARG A 305 -12.49 18.68 -2.54
CA ARG A 305 -12.44 18.07 -1.21
C ARG A 305 -12.96 16.64 -1.18
N SER A 306 -14.14 16.41 -1.76
CA SER A 306 -14.78 15.08 -1.75
C SER A 306 -13.97 14.05 -2.54
N ILE A 307 -13.28 14.48 -3.60
CA ILE A 307 -12.40 13.62 -4.40
C ILE A 307 -11.15 13.25 -3.59
N LEU A 308 -10.51 14.23 -2.94
CA LEU A 308 -9.34 13.98 -2.09
C LEU A 308 -9.67 13.12 -0.87
N GLU A 309 -10.83 13.33 -0.23
CA GLU A 309 -11.34 12.47 0.85
C GLU A 309 -11.54 11.02 0.35
N LYS A 310 -12.12 10.84 -0.84
CA LYS A 310 -12.29 9.51 -1.45
C LYS A 310 -10.95 8.82 -1.74
N LEU A 311 -9.96 9.55 -2.26
CA LEU A 311 -8.62 9.04 -2.56
C LEU A 311 -7.88 8.58 -1.29
N ALA A 312 -7.89 9.43 -0.25
CA ALA A 312 -7.32 9.08 1.05
C ALA A 312 -8.04 7.88 1.67
N PHE A 313 -9.38 7.84 1.62
CA PHE A 313 -10.17 6.72 2.13
C PHE A 313 -9.88 5.41 1.40
N THR A 314 -9.75 5.46 0.07
CA THR A 314 -9.41 4.28 -0.74
C THR A 314 -8.03 3.72 -0.36
N SER A 315 -7.05 4.59 -0.11
CA SER A 315 -5.71 4.16 0.33
C SER A 315 -5.72 3.59 1.74
N ARG A 316 -6.48 4.21 2.66
CA ARG A 316 -6.71 3.69 4.02
C ARG A 316 -7.34 2.29 4.00
N VAL A 317 -8.36 2.06 3.16
CA VAL A 317 -9.01 0.75 3.03
C VAL A 317 -8.01 -0.30 2.54
N ARG A 318 -7.24 0.00 1.49
CA ARG A 318 -6.19 -0.90 1.00
C ARG A 318 -5.17 -1.24 2.09
N GLY A 319 -4.61 -0.23 2.77
CA GLY A 319 -3.62 -0.46 3.82
C GLY A 319 -4.14 -1.33 4.97
N TYR A 320 -5.40 -1.15 5.39
CA TYR A 320 -6.01 -2.02 6.40
C TYR A 320 -6.33 -3.43 5.88
N GLN A 321 -6.68 -3.59 4.60
CA GLN A 321 -6.90 -4.92 3.99
C GLN A 321 -5.60 -5.71 4.01
N ASP A 322 -4.53 -5.15 3.44
CA ASP A 322 -3.21 -5.78 3.37
C ASP A 322 -2.69 -6.14 4.78
N GLN A 323 -2.84 -5.22 5.73
CA GLN A 323 -2.47 -5.46 7.12
C GLN A 323 -3.34 -6.55 7.78
N THR A 324 -4.66 -6.58 7.53
CA THR A 324 -5.56 -7.59 8.11
C THR A 324 -5.17 -8.99 7.65
N GLU A 325 -4.94 -9.16 6.36
CA GLU A 325 -4.54 -10.45 5.78
C GLU A 325 -3.24 -10.94 6.41
N ARG A 326 -2.25 -10.04 6.51
CA ARG A 326 -0.94 -10.32 7.10
C ARG A 326 -1.04 -10.73 8.58
N LEU A 327 -1.76 -9.95 9.39
CA LEU A 327 -1.90 -10.24 10.82
C LEU A 327 -2.71 -11.51 11.08
N ARG A 328 -3.75 -11.82 10.29
CA ARG A 328 -4.48 -13.09 10.41
C ARG A 328 -3.60 -14.28 10.11
N LYS A 329 -2.83 -14.22 9.02
CA LYS A 329 -1.86 -15.26 8.67
C LYS A 329 -0.83 -15.47 9.79
N GLN A 330 -0.36 -14.39 10.41
CA GLN A 330 0.55 -14.48 11.57
C GLN A 330 -0.11 -15.15 12.78
N GLN A 331 -1.34 -14.76 13.15
CA GLN A 331 -2.08 -15.40 14.25
C GLN A 331 -2.31 -16.89 13.99
N GLU A 332 -2.64 -17.28 12.76
CA GLU A 332 -2.79 -18.69 12.37
C GLU A 332 -1.48 -19.49 12.52
N GLN A 333 -0.34 -18.89 12.15
CA GLN A 333 0.99 -19.52 12.26
C GLN A 333 1.48 -19.64 13.70
N GLU A 334 1.21 -18.63 14.53
CA GLU A 334 1.61 -18.57 15.93
C GLU A 334 0.60 -19.27 16.86
N HIS A 335 -0.50 -19.80 16.32
CA HIS A 335 -1.64 -20.31 17.08
C HIS A 335 -2.20 -19.28 18.08
N GLY A 336 -2.20 -18.01 17.69
CA GLY A 336 -2.75 -16.91 18.48
C GLY A 336 -4.28 -16.90 18.49
N GLU A 337 -4.85 -16.45 19.61
CA GLU A 337 -6.30 -16.41 19.83
C GLU A 337 -6.92 -15.02 19.56
N VAL A 338 -6.11 -14.06 19.12
CA VAL A 338 -6.55 -12.67 18.94
C VAL A 338 -7.22 -12.50 17.58
N PHE A 339 -8.49 -12.09 17.59
CA PHE A 339 -9.25 -11.85 16.37
C PHE A 339 -8.85 -10.53 15.71
N VAL A 340 -8.40 -10.57 14.45
CA VAL A 340 -8.04 -9.36 13.70
C VAL A 340 -9.27 -8.87 12.92
N ALA A 341 -9.89 -7.79 13.39
CA ALA A 341 -11.07 -7.21 12.76
C ALA A 341 -10.71 -6.47 11.45
N SER A 342 -11.65 -6.43 10.52
CA SER A 342 -11.49 -5.73 9.23
C SER A 342 -12.04 -4.29 9.31
N LEU A 343 -11.52 -3.41 8.44
CA LEU A 343 -12.17 -2.14 8.13
C LEU A 343 -13.18 -2.37 7.01
N ILE A 344 -14.45 -2.11 7.29
CA ILE A 344 -15.57 -2.33 6.38
C ILE A 344 -15.93 -0.97 5.75
N PRO A 345 -15.70 -0.77 4.45
CA PRO A 345 -16.08 0.48 3.81
C PRO A 345 -17.60 0.60 3.69
N ALA A 346 -18.14 1.75 4.05
CA ALA A 346 -19.54 2.10 3.96
C ALA A 346 -19.71 3.49 3.31
N LYS A 347 -20.95 3.78 2.89
CA LYS A 347 -21.33 5.04 2.26
C LYS A 347 -22.66 5.49 2.82
N ASP A 348 -22.78 6.76 3.20
CA ASP A 348 -24.02 7.33 3.70
C ASP A 348 -24.95 7.80 2.55
N ASP A 349 -26.17 8.21 2.89
CA ASP A 349 -27.17 8.69 1.93
C ASP A 349 -26.72 9.96 1.17
N ARG A 350 -25.76 10.71 1.73
CA ARG A 350 -25.15 11.90 1.10
C ARG A 350 -23.96 11.55 0.22
N GLY A 351 -23.59 10.28 0.21
CA GLY A 351 -22.51 9.73 -0.58
C GLY A 351 -21.11 9.89 0.01
N ARG A 352 -20.99 10.25 1.28
CA ARG A 352 -19.71 10.28 2.01
C ARG A 352 -19.27 8.88 2.35
N PHE A 353 -17.98 8.62 2.18
CA PHE A 353 -17.37 7.34 2.52
C PHE A 353 -16.90 7.35 3.97
N PHE A 354 -17.13 6.26 4.68
CA PHE A 354 -16.65 6.08 6.04
C PHE A 354 -16.38 4.59 6.30
N GLY A 355 -15.50 4.31 7.25
CA GLY A 355 -15.12 2.97 7.66
C GLY A 355 -15.86 2.52 8.91
N GLN A 356 -16.28 1.26 8.91
CA GLN A 356 -16.87 0.59 10.07
C GLN A 356 -15.96 -0.53 10.53
N THR A 357 -16.04 -0.91 11.81
CA THR A 357 -15.43 -2.15 12.30
C THR A 357 -16.33 -2.82 13.32
N VAL A 358 -16.14 -4.12 13.53
CA VAL A 358 -16.96 -4.92 14.44
C VAL A 358 -16.17 -5.18 15.71
N TRP A 359 -16.78 -4.86 16.86
CA TRP A 359 -16.32 -5.25 18.19
C TRP A 359 -17.30 -6.30 18.72
N SER A 360 -16.84 -7.54 18.82
CA SER A 360 -17.60 -8.66 19.40
C SER A 360 -17.38 -8.77 20.91
N ASN A 361 -18.35 -9.32 21.64
CA ASN A 361 -18.15 -9.70 23.05
C ASN A 361 -17.36 -11.00 23.24
N GLU A 362 -16.96 -11.65 22.14
CA GLU A 362 -16.15 -12.87 22.15
C GLU A 362 -14.67 -12.58 21.93
N GLY A 363 -13.85 -13.09 22.85
CA GLY A 363 -12.40 -13.11 22.72
C GLY A 363 -11.75 -11.73 22.74
N GLU A 364 -10.44 -11.75 22.54
CA GLU A 364 -9.65 -10.55 22.35
C GLU A 364 -9.65 -10.18 20.86
N SER A 365 -9.66 -8.87 20.53
CA SER A 365 -9.61 -8.42 19.14
C SER A 365 -8.67 -7.25 18.91
N LEU A 366 -8.11 -7.17 17.70
CA LEU A 366 -7.40 -6.00 17.18
C LEU A 366 -8.28 -5.26 16.18
N LEU A 367 -8.83 -4.12 16.60
CA LEU A 367 -9.70 -3.26 15.81
C LEU A 367 -8.87 -2.28 14.98
N PRO A 368 -9.11 -2.14 13.66
CA PRO A 368 -8.58 -1.01 12.90
C PRO A 368 -9.21 0.29 13.41
N ARG A 369 -8.49 1.41 13.33
CA ARG A 369 -9.13 2.74 13.48
C ARG A 369 -10.23 2.84 12.44
N ALA A 370 -11.47 3.01 12.89
CA ALA A 370 -12.65 3.19 12.04
C ALA A 370 -13.34 4.52 12.39
N ASP A 371 -14.39 4.84 11.65
CA ASP A 371 -15.25 5.99 11.92
C ASP A 371 -16.46 5.56 12.77
N VAL A 372 -16.93 4.32 12.62
CA VAL A 372 -18.00 3.71 13.42
C VAL A 372 -17.59 2.32 13.92
N ILE A 373 -17.97 2.00 15.16
CA ILE A 373 -17.87 0.67 15.75
C ILE A 373 -19.27 0.05 15.80
N LEU A 374 -19.40 -1.17 15.27
CA LEU A 374 -20.57 -2.02 15.36
C LEU A 374 -20.34 -3.01 16.50
N PHE A 375 -21.13 -2.89 17.56
CA PHE A 375 -21.07 -3.78 18.72
C PHE A 375 -21.96 -4.99 18.48
N VAL A 376 -21.40 -6.19 18.53
CA VAL A 376 -22.11 -7.45 18.29
C VAL A 376 -22.05 -8.32 19.53
N ASP A 377 -23.21 -8.86 19.91
CA ASP A 377 -23.32 -9.89 20.93
C ASP A 377 -23.44 -11.25 20.22
N ALA A 378 -22.35 -12.02 20.22
CA ALA A 378 -22.26 -13.28 19.50
C ALA A 378 -23.26 -14.34 20.01
N ALA A 379 -23.72 -14.22 21.27
CA ALA A 379 -24.74 -15.09 21.84
C ALA A 379 -26.11 -14.95 21.15
N LEU A 380 -26.35 -13.84 20.44
CA LEU A 380 -27.57 -13.62 19.66
C LEU A 380 -27.55 -14.34 18.30
N GLY A 381 -26.41 -14.91 17.92
CA GLY A 381 -26.21 -15.61 16.65
C GLY A 381 -25.62 -14.72 15.54
N PRO A 382 -25.11 -15.33 14.46
CA PRO A 382 -24.34 -14.64 13.42
C PRO A 382 -25.16 -13.65 12.59
N ASP A 383 -26.48 -13.84 12.48
CA ASP A 383 -27.39 -12.99 11.70
C ASP A 383 -28.05 -11.89 12.54
N ALA A 384 -27.73 -11.81 13.83
CA ALA A 384 -28.29 -10.79 14.70
C ALA A 384 -27.75 -9.40 14.33
N PRO A 385 -28.59 -8.35 14.33
CA PRO A 385 -28.12 -6.99 14.12
C PRO A 385 -27.21 -6.56 15.28
N PRO A 386 -26.29 -5.60 15.04
CA PRO A 386 -25.46 -5.06 16.10
C PRO A 386 -26.32 -4.43 17.21
N VAL A 387 -25.95 -4.69 18.47
CA VAL A 387 -26.67 -4.17 19.65
C VAL A 387 -26.54 -2.65 19.77
N ALA A 388 -25.43 -2.09 19.25
CA ALA A 388 -25.20 -0.67 19.07
C ALA A 388 -24.30 -0.39 17.85
N ALA A 389 -24.46 0.77 17.25
CA ALA A 389 -23.54 1.34 16.26
C ALA A 389 -23.18 2.74 16.75
N VAL A 390 -21.88 3.02 16.95
CA VAL A 390 -21.43 4.25 17.61
C VAL A 390 -20.17 4.78 16.91
N ARG A 391 -20.11 6.08 16.68
CA ARG A 391 -18.94 6.78 16.16
C ARG A 391 -17.74 6.55 17.07
N TRP A 392 -16.61 6.21 16.48
CA TRP A 392 -15.39 5.84 17.18
C TRP A 392 -14.95 6.88 18.23
N ASP A 393 -15.04 8.17 17.89
CA ASP A 393 -14.59 9.25 18.78
C ASP A 393 -15.38 9.35 20.08
N LEU A 394 -16.64 8.90 20.10
CA LEU A 394 -17.43 8.81 21.34
C LEU A 394 -16.95 7.62 22.19
N VAL A 395 -16.62 6.50 21.55
CA VAL A 395 -16.17 5.29 22.23
C VAL A 395 -14.79 5.52 22.87
N VAL A 396 -13.81 6.05 22.14
CA VAL A 396 -12.44 6.27 22.67
C VAL A 396 -12.42 7.16 23.91
N ARG A 397 -13.29 8.17 23.97
CA ARG A 397 -13.36 9.08 25.13
C ARG A 397 -13.73 8.36 26.42
N ASP A 398 -14.56 7.33 26.33
CA ASP A 398 -15.23 6.71 27.47
C ASP A 398 -14.85 5.23 27.70
N ALA A 399 -14.21 4.58 26.72
CA ALA A 399 -13.88 3.16 26.78
C ALA A 399 -12.75 2.85 27.78
N GLY A 400 -11.90 3.82 28.12
CA GLY A 400 -10.81 3.66 29.06
C GLY A 400 -9.88 2.50 28.66
N THR A 401 -9.65 1.56 29.57
CA THR A 401 -8.77 0.39 29.33
C THR A 401 -9.39 -0.68 28.44
N LEU A 402 -10.68 -0.57 28.05
CA LEU A 402 -11.32 -1.54 27.15
C LEU A 402 -10.83 -1.43 25.71
N LEU A 403 -10.28 -0.27 25.33
CA LEU A 403 -9.81 0.02 23.97
C LEU A 403 -8.45 0.71 24.06
N MET A 404 -7.39 -0.06 23.87
CA MET A 404 -6.01 0.43 24.01
C MET A 404 -5.27 0.41 22.68
N PRO A 405 -4.45 1.42 22.36
CA PRO A 405 -3.66 1.40 21.13
C PRO A 405 -2.67 0.24 21.16
N GLU A 406 -2.58 -0.50 20.06
CA GLU A 406 -1.59 -1.54 19.85
C GLU A 406 -0.27 -0.90 19.43
N LEU A 407 0.78 -1.10 20.22
CA LEU A 407 2.08 -0.50 19.98
C LEU A 407 2.80 -1.19 18.81
N GLY A 408 3.57 -0.42 18.04
CA GLY A 408 4.38 -0.96 16.94
C GLY A 408 3.59 -1.39 15.70
N VAL A 409 2.31 -0.99 15.59
CA VAL A 409 1.44 -1.36 14.48
C VAL A 409 0.97 -0.15 13.68
N TYR A 410 1.24 -0.18 12.37
CA TYR A 410 0.74 0.80 11.41
C TYR A 410 0.13 0.10 10.17
N PRO A 411 -1.01 0.58 9.62
CA PRO A 411 -1.91 1.58 10.20
C PRO A 411 -2.37 1.20 11.63
N GLU A 412 -2.70 2.19 12.45
CA GLU A 412 -2.97 1.98 13.88
C GLU A 412 -4.08 0.95 14.11
N ARG A 413 -3.86 0.09 15.12
CA ARG A 413 -4.89 -0.82 15.65
C ARG A 413 -5.08 -0.61 17.14
N TYR A 414 -6.22 -1.04 17.62
CA TYR A 414 -6.61 -0.94 19.01
C TYR A 414 -7.01 -2.32 19.52
N ARG A 415 -6.35 -2.75 20.58
CA ARG A 415 -6.61 -4.00 21.29
C ARG A 415 -7.81 -3.82 22.21
N VAL A 416 -8.75 -4.76 22.10
CA VAL A 416 -9.92 -4.86 22.96
C VAL A 416 -9.93 -6.22 23.64
N THR A 417 -9.92 -6.21 24.97
CA THR A 417 -9.84 -7.44 25.82
C THR A 417 -11.14 -7.73 26.55
N GLY A 418 -12.15 -6.88 26.37
CA GLY A 418 -13.46 -7.01 27.01
C GLY A 418 -14.52 -6.31 26.19
N PHE A 419 -15.73 -6.28 26.73
CA PHE A 419 -16.89 -5.68 26.07
C PHE A 419 -17.52 -4.60 26.95
N PRO A 420 -18.01 -3.49 26.36
CA PRO A 420 -18.66 -2.44 27.14
C PRO A 420 -19.91 -2.94 27.87
N SER A 421 -20.18 -2.38 29.04
CA SER A 421 -21.41 -2.67 29.80
C SER A 421 -22.66 -2.25 29.02
N LYS A 422 -23.81 -2.87 29.34
CA LYS A 422 -25.10 -2.51 28.75
C LYS A 422 -25.41 -1.03 28.95
N GLU A 423 -25.09 -0.49 30.12
CA GLU A 423 -25.27 0.92 30.46
C GLU A 423 -24.41 1.85 29.60
N GLN A 424 -23.15 1.47 29.31
CA GLN A 424 -22.29 2.21 28.39
C GLN A 424 -22.85 2.18 26.96
N LEU A 425 -23.24 1.00 26.46
CA LEU A 425 -23.80 0.86 25.11
C LEU A 425 -25.09 1.68 24.95
N GLN A 426 -26.00 1.63 25.92
CA GLN A 426 -27.24 2.41 25.88
C GLN A 426 -26.96 3.92 25.92
N ARG A 427 -26.01 4.36 26.76
CA ARG A 427 -25.61 5.78 26.83
C ARG A 427 -25.06 6.27 25.50
N TRP A 428 -24.13 5.53 24.90
CA TRP A 428 -23.56 5.90 23.61
C TRP A 428 -24.59 5.86 22.49
N LYS A 429 -25.47 4.86 22.47
CA LYS A 429 -26.55 4.76 21.48
C LYS A 429 -27.56 5.90 21.58
N ALA A 430 -27.79 6.41 22.78
CA ALA A 430 -28.70 7.53 23.03
C ALA A 430 -28.06 8.90 22.71
N ASP A 431 -26.75 8.97 22.46
CA ASP A 431 -26.09 10.21 22.08
C ASP A 431 -26.59 10.67 20.68
N PRO A 432 -27.07 11.91 20.53
CA PRO A 432 -27.55 12.41 19.24
C PRO A 432 -26.50 12.38 18.11
N THR A 433 -25.22 12.35 18.47
CA THR A 433 -24.08 12.30 17.54
C THR A 433 -23.53 10.89 17.33
N ALA A 434 -24.20 9.86 17.88
CA ALA A 434 -23.77 8.47 17.83
C ALA A 434 -23.46 7.96 16.42
N MET A 435 -24.12 8.50 15.40
CA MET A 435 -23.92 8.12 14.00
C MET A 435 -23.59 9.32 13.09
N ASP A 436 -23.15 10.44 13.68
CA ASP A 436 -22.73 11.63 12.93
C ASP A 436 -21.32 11.44 12.35
N VAL A 437 -21.20 10.61 11.31
CA VAL A 437 -19.91 10.35 10.66
C VAL A 437 -19.37 11.61 9.95
N PRO A 438 -18.03 11.82 9.97
CA PRO A 438 -17.36 12.97 9.36
C PRO A 438 -17.76 13.23 7.90
#